data_AF-A0A2E8N8K8-F1
#
_entry.id   AF-A0A2E8N8K8-F1
#
_cell.length_a   1.000
_cell.length_b   1.000
_cell.length_c   1.000
_cell.angle_alpha   90.00
_cell.angle_beta   90.00
_cell.angle_gamma   90.00
#
_symmetry.space_group_name_H-M   'P 1'
#
loop_
_entity.id
_entity.type
_entity.pdbx_description
1 polymer ?
#
loop_
_entity_poly.entity_id
_entity_poly.type
_entity_poly.pdbx_seq_one_letter_code
_entity_poly.pdbx_strand_id
1 'polypeptide(L)'
;MCGIIAVLRRPSTREVPASDEVLATLVAGVDRLRGLTGGSLPDARALAEAADAIEEADRLLGGAPGLLALTRDPALAGRIEAALTDVPALVADVEAALEDHDGDAADVEAANAGLVRLRDAVWAVGRDRLGTRAGVATLTVSGTPSDAGLAVLLSVQQALSAIDRLEVRGRDSAGLQVTVWNHGITADDPAVAARLADPLHRSGSIRVLDTGALAFVVKVAAEIGELGDNTAALRAALAGDDLLARALAAPDVEGSVLGHTRWASVGLISEPNAHPVDSTRADGVTVPLVTAVQNGDVDNHADLVVAEGLSVGPEITPDAKVVPALCAAHLAAGHERMEAFRRTVSVFEGSLAIGAATGDAPDRLLLALRGSGQGLYVGLAEDAFVVASEPYGVVELTADFVRMDGETPADPDDPGASRGQIVELDGTRAGTLAGIARRSYDGRDLPVDDDDVARAEITTRDIDRGDHPHYLLKEIGESPESVRATLRGRLVAPTGTGDGADGGWRVRLGDASLGPDLRDALADRTIRRILVIGQGTAAVAGDSVADSLAAELAGTGIWVEALPATELSGFGLAADMSDVLAVAISARRVR
;
A
#
# COMPACT_ATOMS: atom_id res chain seq x y z
N MET A 1 3.13 -8.82 -9.52
CA MET A 1 1.89 -9.06 -8.79
C MET A 1 0.80 -8.25 -9.46
N CYS A 2 -0.42 -8.77 -9.48
CA CYS A 2 -1.60 -7.95 -9.77
C CYS A 2 -1.84 -7.00 -8.59
N GLY A 3 -2.37 -5.81 -8.84
CA GLY A 3 -2.60 -4.80 -7.82
C GLY A 3 -4.04 -4.35 -7.82
N ILE A 4 -4.79 -4.58 -6.74
CA ILE A 4 -6.06 -3.89 -6.49
C ILE A 4 -5.73 -2.52 -5.88
N ILE A 5 -6.40 -1.47 -6.35
CA ILE A 5 -6.37 -0.14 -5.72
C ILE A 5 -7.79 0.43 -5.64
N ALA A 6 -8.14 1.07 -4.53
CA ALA A 6 -9.33 1.90 -4.45
C ALA A 6 -9.11 3.11 -3.55
N VAL A 7 -9.76 4.22 -3.86
CA VAL A 7 -9.74 5.42 -3.01
C VAL A 7 -11.16 5.94 -2.85
N LEU A 8 -11.62 6.00 -1.60
CA LEU A 8 -12.90 6.60 -1.21
C LEU A 8 -12.58 7.81 -0.34
N ARG A 9 -13.10 8.98 -0.71
CA ARG A 9 -12.80 10.23 -0.03
C ARG A 9 -14.09 10.95 0.34
N ARG A 10 -14.15 11.48 1.56
CA ARG A 10 -15.19 12.44 1.97
C ARG A 10 -14.69 13.87 1.82
N PRO A 11 -15.60 14.86 1.73
CA PRO A 11 -15.24 16.27 1.83
C PRO A 11 -14.48 16.55 3.14
N SER A 12 -13.36 17.26 3.02
CA SER A 12 -12.53 17.62 4.18
C SER A 12 -13.21 18.68 5.04
N THR A 13 -13.09 18.52 6.35
CA THR A 13 -13.47 19.55 7.33
C THR A 13 -12.28 20.39 7.80
N ARG A 14 -11.04 19.99 7.48
CA ARG A 14 -9.84 20.76 7.82
C ARG A 14 -9.72 21.98 6.91
N GLU A 15 -9.36 23.11 7.51
CA GLU A 15 -9.08 24.36 6.78
C GLU A 15 -7.85 24.21 5.88
N VAL A 16 -7.84 24.93 4.76
CA VAL A 16 -6.67 25.00 3.88
C VAL A 16 -5.54 25.73 4.62
N PRO A 17 -4.38 25.10 4.84
CA PRO A 17 -3.31 25.72 5.61
C PRO A 17 -2.74 26.93 4.87
N ALA A 18 -2.25 27.91 5.63
CA ALA A 18 -1.62 29.08 5.03
C ALA A 18 -0.23 28.73 4.49
N SER A 19 0.15 29.25 3.31
CA SER A 19 1.49 29.03 2.74
C SER A 19 2.62 29.39 3.70
N ASP A 20 2.45 30.46 4.48
CA ASP A 20 3.46 30.93 5.44
C ASP A 20 3.57 30.01 6.67
N GLU A 21 2.47 29.36 7.07
CA GLU A 21 2.46 28.37 8.15
C GLU A 21 3.23 27.11 7.74
N VAL A 22 2.95 26.59 6.53
CA VAL A 22 3.66 25.44 5.97
C VAL A 22 5.15 25.72 5.89
N LEU A 23 5.54 26.87 5.32
CA LEU A 23 6.96 27.21 5.18
C LEU A 23 7.63 27.47 6.52
N ALA A 24 7.00 28.19 7.45
CA ALA A 24 7.59 28.45 8.76
C ALA A 24 7.87 27.14 9.50
N THR A 25 6.94 26.19 9.43
CA THR A 25 7.08 24.86 10.03
C THR A 25 8.22 24.06 9.40
N LEU A 26 8.27 24.01 8.07
CA LEU A 26 9.33 23.32 7.34
C LEU A 26 10.71 23.92 7.59
N VAL A 27 10.84 25.25 7.48
CA VAL A 27 12.10 25.98 7.71
C VAL A 27 12.57 25.78 9.15
N ALA A 28 11.68 25.79 10.13
CA ALA A 28 12.05 25.51 11.52
C ALA A 28 12.64 24.10 11.69
N GLY A 29 12.13 23.09 10.97
CA GLY A 29 12.72 21.75 10.96
C GLY A 29 14.11 21.72 10.32
N VAL A 30 14.27 22.36 9.17
CA VAL A 30 15.56 22.46 8.45
C VAL A 30 16.60 23.25 9.26
N ASP A 31 16.21 24.33 9.93
CA ASP A 31 17.09 25.14 10.77
C ASP A 31 17.55 24.36 12.01
N ARG A 32 16.68 23.54 12.62
CA ARG A 32 17.06 22.62 13.69
C ARG A 32 18.08 21.60 13.20
N LEU A 33 17.86 20.97 12.05
CA LEU A 33 18.81 20.04 11.45
C LEU A 33 20.17 20.72 11.19
N ARG A 34 20.17 21.95 10.68
CA ARG A 34 21.40 22.72 10.45
C ARG A 34 22.17 22.99 11.74
N GLY A 35 21.47 23.15 12.87
CA GLY A 35 22.08 23.31 14.19
C GLY A 35 22.77 22.05 14.73
N LEU A 36 22.55 20.89 14.10
CA LEU A 36 23.07 19.59 14.53
C LEU A 36 24.32 19.14 13.75
N THR A 37 24.75 19.93 12.77
CA THR A 37 26.00 19.70 12.05
C THR A 37 27.18 20.32 12.81
N GLY A 38 28.39 19.77 12.67
CA GLY A 38 29.58 20.30 13.35
C GLY A 38 30.49 19.28 14.07
N GLY A 39 30.30 17.98 13.83
CA GLY A 39 31.28 16.93 14.16
C GLY A 39 31.19 16.30 15.56
N SER A 40 30.25 16.72 16.41
CA SER A 40 29.87 15.95 17.61
C SER A 40 28.67 15.05 17.32
N LEU A 41 28.46 14.00 18.13
CA LEU A 41 27.24 13.22 18.05
C LEU A 41 26.02 14.15 18.17
N PRO A 42 25.10 14.11 17.20
CA PRO A 42 23.91 14.92 17.25
C PRO A 42 23.01 14.42 18.38
N ASP A 43 22.45 15.35 19.15
CA ASP A 43 21.47 15.03 20.19
C ASP A 43 20.26 14.34 19.55
N ALA A 44 20.02 13.08 19.93
CA ALA A 44 18.94 12.26 19.41
C ALA A 44 17.58 12.94 19.60
N ARG A 45 17.40 13.68 20.69
CA ARG A 45 16.17 14.44 20.94
C ARG A 45 16.02 15.58 19.94
N ALA A 46 17.09 16.34 19.69
CA ALA A 46 17.04 17.45 18.74
C ALA A 46 16.84 16.98 17.29
N LEU A 47 17.39 15.81 16.91
CA LEU A 47 17.09 15.15 15.63
C LEU A 47 15.61 14.77 15.54
N ALA A 48 15.05 14.20 16.61
CA ALA A 48 13.62 13.88 16.66
C ALA A 48 12.75 15.13 16.54
N GLU A 49 13.09 16.22 17.23
CA GLU A 49 12.37 17.51 17.14
C GLU A 49 12.48 18.16 15.74
N ALA A 50 13.60 17.96 15.03
CA ALA A 50 13.74 18.36 13.63
C ALA A 50 12.83 17.52 12.72
N ALA A 51 12.79 16.20 12.92
CA ALA A 51 11.90 15.29 12.19
C ALA A 51 10.43 15.65 12.45
N ASP A 52 10.02 15.84 13.70
CA ASP A 52 8.64 16.19 14.09
C ASP A 52 8.13 17.45 13.37
N ALA A 53 8.99 18.46 13.19
CA ALA A 53 8.64 19.68 12.48
C ALA A 53 8.43 19.43 10.98
N ILE A 54 9.27 18.62 10.34
CA ILE A 54 9.11 18.30 8.91
C ILE A 54 7.90 17.38 8.70
N GLU A 55 7.65 16.45 9.62
CA GLU A 55 6.44 15.62 9.64
C GLU A 55 5.16 16.47 9.81
N GLU A 56 5.20 17.55 10.60
CA GLU A 56 4.07 18.48 10.68
C GLU A 56 3.85 19.23 9.35
N ALA A 57 4.92 19.67 8.68
CA ALA A 57 4.79 20.25 7.35
C ALA A 57 4.19 19.25 6.34
N ASP A 58 4.57 17.96 6.42
CA ASP A 58 3.95 16.89 5.64
C ASP A 58 2.45 16.75 5.94
N ARG A 59 2.07 16.72 7.22
CA ARG A 59 0.65 16.65 7.64
C ARG A 59 -0.18 17.82 7.11
N LEU A 60 0.35 19.05 7.20
CA LEU A 60 -0.32 20.24 6.65
C LEU A 60 -0.56 20.10 5.14
N LEU A 61 0.44 19.59 4.40
CA LEU A 61 0.40 19.36 2.96
C LEU A 61 -0.36 18.09 2.54
N GLY A 62 -0.79 17.26 3.49
CA GLY A 62 -1.60 16.07 3.25
C GLY A 62 -3.02 16.40 2.78
N GLY A 63 -3.68 15.38 2.20
CA GLY A 63 -5.11 15.44 1.86
C GLY A 63 -5.50 16.52 0.84
N ALA A 64 -6.82 16.72 0.71
CA ALA A 64 -7.37 17.75 -0.17
C ALA A 64 -6.95 19.18 0.26
N PRO A 65 -6.95 19.56 1.55
CA PRO A 65 -6.55 20.90 1.97
C PRO A 65 -5.09 21.24 1.59
N GLY A 66 -4.17 20.30 1.74
CA GLY A 66 -2.77 20.49 1.37
C GLY A 66 -2.57 20.66 -0.14
N LEU A 67 -3.27 19.86 -0.96
CA LEU A 67 -3.30 20.05 -2.41
C LEU A 67 -3.85 21.44 -2.78
N LEU A 68 -4.92 21.90 -2.12
CA LEU A 68 -5.49 23.23 -2.35
C LEU A 68 -4.50 24.34 -1.98
N ALA A 69 -3.75 24.22 -0.89
CA ALA A 69 -2.71 25.17 -0.53
C ALA A 69 -1.63 25.28 -1.64
N LEU A 70 -1.14 24.13 -2.12
CA LEU A 70 -0.15 24.06 -3.21
C LEU A 70 -0.69 24.55 -4.56
N THR A 71 -2.00 24.44 -4.79
CA THR A 71 -2.63 24.82 -6.07
C THR A 71 -3.03 26.30 -6.09
N ARG A 72 -3.52 26.83 -4.98
CA ARG A 72 -3.94 28.25 -4.84
C ARG A 72 -2.75 29.21 -4.77
N ASP A 73 -1.61 28.76 -4.26
CA ASP A 73 -0.34 29.50 -4.31
C ASP A 73 0.71 28.74 -5.15
N PRO A 74 0.82 29.07 -6.45
CA PRO A 74 1.77 28.40 -7.35
C PRO A 74 3.24 28.55 -6.96
N ALA A 75 3.60 29.53 -6.13
CA ALA A 75 4.97 29.76 -5.69
C ALA A 75 5.35 28.92 -4.47
N LEU A 76 4.37 28.37 -3.74
CA LEU A 76 4.62 27.58 -2.52
C LEU A 76 5.51 26.36 -2.81
N ALA A 77 5.23 25.60 -3.88
CA ALA A 77 6.02 24.43 -4.25
C ALA A 77 7.52 24.77 -4.44
N GLY A 78 7.82 25.82 -5.21
CA GLY A 78 9.20 26.25 -5.43
C GLY A 78 9.89 26.78 -4.16
N ARG A 79 9.13 27.37 -3.22
CA ARG A 79 9.67 27.78 -1.92
C ARG A 79 9.96 26.59 -1.01
N ILE A 80 9.13 25.55 -1.05
CA ILE A 80 9.38 24.27 -0.34
C ILE A 80 10.64 23.61 -0.90
N GLU A 81 10.77 23.50 -2.22
CA GLU A 81 11.97 22.96 -2.87
C GLU A 81 13.23 23.74 -2.48
N ALA A 82 13.16 25.08 -2.48
CA ALA A 82 14.25 25.93 -2.03
C ALA A 82 14.63 25.66 -0.56
N ALA A 83 13.65 25.50 0.34
CA ALA A 83 13.90 25.19 1.74
C ALA A 83 14.56 23.82 1.95
N LEU A 84 14.27 22.84 1.09
CA LEU A 84 14.83 21.49 1.15
C LEU A 84 16.18 21.33 0.44
N THR A 85 16.66 22.34 -0.28
CA THR A 85 17.84 22.23 -1.16
C THR A 85 19.10 21.75 -0.43
N ASP A 86 19.36 22.27 0.76
CA ASP A 86 20.59 21.94 1.52
C ASP A 86 20.45 20.66 2.37
N VAL A 87 19.23 20.13 2.53
CA VAL A 87 18.96 19.02 3.46
C VAL A 87 19.78 17.77 3.16
N PRO A 88 19.98 17.32 1.90
CA PRO A 88 20.83 16.17 1.62
C PRO A 88 22.26 16.30 2.15
N ALA A 89 22.85 17.49 2.07
CA ALA A 89 24.19 17.75 2.60
C ALA A 89 24.20 17.72 4.14
N LEU A 90 23.19 18.33 4.78
CA LEU A 90 23.05 18.30 6.23
C LEU A 90 22.86 16.88 6.78
N VAL A 91 22.08 16.04 6.07
CA VAL A 91 21.91 14.62 6.40
C VAL A 91 23.23 13.88 6.30
N ALA A 92 24.02 14.11 5.25
CA ALA A 92 25.32 13.47 5.09
C ALA A 92 26.31 13.84 6.21
N ASP A 93 26.31 15.10 6.64
CA ASP A 93 27.14 15.55 7.78
C ASP A 93 26.74 14.85 9.08
N VAL A 94 25.43 14.68 9.32
CA VAL A 94 24.89 13.94 10.47
C VAL A 94 25.24 12.44 10.39
N GLU A 95 25.14 11.82 9.20
CA GLU A 95 25.52 10.42 8.99
C GLU A 95 27.01 10.19 9.30
N ALA A 96 27.89 11.08 8.82
CA ALA A 96 29.32 11.01 9.11
C ALA A 96 29.61 11.13 10.61
N ALA A 97 28.92 12.04 11.31
CA ALA A 97 29.06 12.19 12.75
C ALA A 97 28.60 10.95 13.54
N LEU A 98 27.62 10.19 13.03
CA LEU A 98 27.17 8.93 13.64
C LEU A 98 28.15 7.77 13.40
N GLU A 99 28.87 7.76 12.27
CA GLU A 99 29.85 6.72 11.93
C GLU A 99 31.13 6.83 12.78
N ASP A 100 31.57 8.06 13.09
CA ASP A 100 32.83 8.32 13.78
C ASP A 100 32.73 8.37 15.32
N HIS A 101 31.58 8.00 15.91
CA HIS A 101 31.32 8.22 17.34
C HIS A 101 31.39 6.97 18.24
N ASP A 102 32.09 7.09 19.38
CA ASP A 102 32.29 6.06 20.42
C ASP A 102 31.36 6.25 21.65
N GLY A 103 30.23 6.95 21.48
CA GLY A 103 29.23 7.25 22.54
C GLY A 103 28.34 6.05 22.88
N ASP A 104 27.33 6.21 23.77
CA ASP A 104 26.44 5.10 24.17
C ASP A 104 25.70 4.50 22.95
N ALA A 105 25.56 3.17 22.92
CA ALA A 105 24.87 2.45 21.86
C ALA A 105 23.42 2.90 21.72
N ALA A 106 22.74 3.12 22.85
CA ALA A 106 21.36 3.55 22.89
C ALA A 106 21.18 4.95 22.26
N ASP A 107 22.11 5.87 22.53
CA ASP A 107 22.07 7.23 21.98
C ASP A 107 22.30 7.22 20.47
N VAL A 108 23.23 6.40 19.97
CA VAL A 108 23.48 6.25 18.53
C VAL A 108 22.30 5.60 17.81
N GLU A 109 21.68 4.58 18.40
CA GLU A 109 20.46 3.94 17.85
C GLU A 109 19.30 4.94 17.80
N ALA A 110 19.09 5.74 18.86
CA ALA A 110 18.05 6.76 18.92
C ALA A 110 18.28 7.89 17.89
N ALA A 111 19.52 8.37 17.77
CA ALA A 111 19.88 9.39 16.78
C ALA A 111 19.70 8.88 15.35
N ASN A 112 20.11 7.63 15.06
CA ASN A 112 19.90 7.02 13.75
C ASN A 112 18.40 6.85 13.43
N ALA A 113 17.58 6.46 14.42
CA ALA A 113 16.13 6.40 14.25
C ALA A 113 15.52 7.78 13.94
N GLY A 114 15.95 8.83 14.65
CA GLY A 114 15.54 10.21 14.37
C GLY A 114 15.93 10.68 12.96
N LEU A 115 17.14 10.31 12.51
CA LEU A 115 17.61 10.61 11.15
C LEU A 115 16.80 9.89 10.07
N VAL A 116 16.45 8.62 10.27
CA VAL A 116 15.60 7.86 9.35
C VAL A 116 14.25 8.55 9.19
N ARG A 117 13.59 8.88 10.32
CA ARG A 117 12.32 9.63 10.33
C ARG A 117 12.44 10.96 9.57
N LEU A 118 13.51 11.71 9.80
CA LEU A 118 13.75 12.97 9.10
C LEU A 118 13.86 12.77 7.59
N ARG A 119 14.59 11.74 7.14
CA ARG A 119 14.73 11.43 5.71
C ARG A 119 13.39 11.03 5.08
N ASP A 120 12.58 10.25 5.79
CA ASP A 120 11.22 9.90 5.36
C ASP A 120 10.32 11.13 5.25
N ALA A 121 10.34 12.02 6.24
CA ALA A 121 9.53 13.24 6.23
C ALA A 121 9.93 14.20 5.10
N VAL A 122 11.24 14.37 4.87
CA VAL A 122 11.76 15.17 3.75
C VAL A 122 11.34 14.58 2.42
N TRP A 123 11.39 13.25 2.29
CA TRP A 123 10.91 12.55 1.10
C TRP A 123 9.40 12.75 0.90
N ALA A 124 8.60 12.57 1.94
CA ALA A 124 7.16 12.75 1.87
C ALA A 124 6.80 14.16 1.39
N VAL A 125 7.41 15.21 1.97
CA VAL A 125 7.19 16.59 1.52
C VAL A 125 7.66 16.78 0.07
N GLY A 126 8.92 16.45 -0.24
CA GLY A 126 9.55 16.81 -1.51
C GLY A 126 9.16 15.93 -2.70
N ARG A 127 8.80 14.67 -2.48
CA ARG A 127 8.49 13.69 -3.53
C ARG A 127 7.02 13.30 -3.52
N ASP A 128 6.43 13.01 -2.37
CA ASP A 128 5.03 12.56 -2.34
C ASP A 128 4.04 13.73 -2.47
N ARG A 129 4.16 14.79 -1.64
CA ARG A 129 3.23 15.94 -1.68
C ARG A 129 3.42 16.79 -2.92
N LEU A 130 4.65 17.19 -3.22
CA LEU A 130 4.94 17.96 -4.44
C LEU A 130 4.73 17.14 -5.72
N GLY A 131 5.11 15.85 -5.71
CA GLY A 131 4.87 14.95 -6.83
C GLY A 131 3.38 14.69 -7.07
N THR A 132 2.60 14.49 -6.01
CA THR A 132 1.13 14.39 -6.10
C THR A 132 0.53 15.65 -6.71
N ARG A 133 0.93 16.85 -6.27
CA ARG A 133 0.49 18.10 -6.92
C ARG A 133 0.83 18.05 -8.40
N ALA A 134 2.09 17.83 -8.76
CA ALA A 134 2.53 17.83 -10.15
C ALA A 134 1.72 16.83 -10.99
N GLY A 135 1.47 15.64 -10.47
CA GLY A 135 0.62 14.62 -11.06
C GLY A 135 -0.83 15.07 -11.27
N VAL A 136 -1.46 15.68 -10.26
CA VAL A 136 -2.81 16.28 -10.40
C VAL A 136 -2.83 17.33 -11.50
N ALA A 137 -1.82 18.20 -11.59
CA ALA A 137 -1.74 19.23 -12.63
C ALA A 137 -1.68 18.65 -14.06
N THR A 138 -1.17 17.43 -14.24
CA THR A 138 -1.22 16.74 -15.55
C THR A 138 -2.58 16.15 -15.90
N LEU A 139 -3.50 16.02 -14.93
CA LEU A 139 -4.86 15.53 -15.16
C LEU A 139 -5.86 16.67 -15.47
N THR A 140 -5.45 17.93 -15.28
CA THR A 140 -6.30 19.12 -15.48
C THR A 140 -6.08 19.77 -16.86
N VAL A 141 -5.84 18.98 -17.90
CA VAL A 141 -5.55 19.51 -19.25
C VAL A 141 -6.82 20.09 -19.90
N SER A 142 -7.93 19.36 -19.81
CA SER A 142 -9.24 19.85 -20.24
C SER A 142 -9.94 20.56 -19.07
N GLY A 143 -10.12 21.88 -19.16
CA GLY A 143 -10.95 22.67 -18.23
C GLY A 143 -10.33 22.99 -16.87
N THR A 144 -11.09 23.75 -16.05
CA THR A 144 -10.71 24.13 -14.68
C THR A 144 -11.59 23.37 -13.68
N PRO A 145 -11.05 22.43 -12.90
CA PRO A 145 -11.83 21.75 -11.87
C PRO A 145 -12.21 22.70 -10.72
N SER A 146 -13.29 22.38 -10.02
CA SER A 146 -13.61 23.02 -8.72
C SER A 146 -12.65 22.51 -7.63
N ASP A 147 -12.71 23.09 -6.42
CA ASP A 147 -11.95 22.57 -5.27
C ASP A 147 -12.33 21.11 -4.94
N ALA A 148 -13.63 20.77 -5.06
CA ALA A 148 -14.10 19.41 -4.87
C ALA A 148 -13.65 18.49 -6.04
N GLY A 149 -13.63 19.01 -7.27
CA GLY A 149 -13.06 18.32 -8.43
C GLY A 149 -11.56 18.03 -8.27
N LEU A 150 -10.79 18.95 -7.65
CA LEU A 150 -9.39 18.71 -7.30
C LEU A 150 -9.24 17.58 -6.26
N ALA A 151 -10.17 17.43 -5.33
CA ALA A 151 -10.17 16.31 -4.37
C ALA A 151 -10.45 14.95 -5.06
N VAL A 152 -11.28 14.93 -6.10
CA VAL A 152 -11.47 13.73 -6.95
C VAL A 152 -10.18 13.43 -7.71
N LEU A 153 -9.58 14.43 -8.36
CA LEU A 153 -8.32 14.25 -9.09
C LEU A 153 -7.14 13.87 -8.20
N LEU A 154 -7.12 14.31 -6.94
CA LEU A 154 -6.19 13.82 -5.93
C LEU A 154 -6.30 12.30 -5.76
N SER A 155 -7.53 11.80 -5.62
CA SER A 155 -7.79 10.37 -5.45
C SER A 155 -7.39 9.58 -6.71
N VAL A 156 -7.61 10.14 -7.91
CA VAL A 156 -7.16 9.58 -9.18
C VAL A 156 -5.63 9.52 -9.25
N GLN A 157 -4.94 10.61 -8.93
CA GLN A 157 -3.48 10.66 -8.93
C GLN A 157 -2.90 9.63 -7.96
N GLN A 158 -3.45 9.55 -6.75
CA GLN A 158 -3.03 8.61 -5.72
C GLN A 158 -3.21 7.16 -6.16
N ALA A 159 -4.33 6.86 -6.83
CA ALA A 159 -4.56 5.53 -7.39
C ALA A 159 -3.56 5.21 -8.52
N LEU A 160 -3.22 6.17 -9.38
CA LEU A 160 -2.21 6.00 -10.43
C LEU A 160 -0.82 5.76 -9.84
N SER A 161 -0.38 6.57 -8.87
CA SER A 161 0.89 6.37 -8.16
C SER A 161 0.96 4.99 -7.48
N ALA A 162 -0.14 4.53 -6.88
CA ALA A 162 -0.22 3.21 -6.28
C ALA A 162 -0.13 2.09 -7.34
N ILE A 163 -0.79 2.24 -8.49
CA ILE A 163 -0.66 1.30 -9.61
C ILE A 163 0.80 1.21 -10.07
N ASP A 164 1.51 2.32 -10.23
CA ASP A 164 2.94 2.33 -10.62
C ASP A 164 3.81 1.49 -9.68
N ARG A 165 3.52 1.53 -8.37
CA ARG A 165 4.26 0.76 -7.35
C ARG A 165 3.87 -0.71 -7.31
N LEU A 166 2.63 -1.04 -7.66
CA LEU A 166 2.10 -2.40 -7.66
C LEU A 166 2.34 -3.11 -9.01
N GLU A 167 2.59 -2.35 -10.07
CA GLU A 167 2.75 -2.86 -11.43
C GLU A 167 3.95 -3.79 -11.55
N VAL A 168 3.74 -4.91 -12.24
CA VAL A 168 4.81 -5.80 -12.69
C VAL A 168 4.59 -6.08 -14.17
N ARG A 169 5.66 -6.00 -14.96
CA ARG A 169 5.58 -6.08 -16.43
C ARG A 169 5.61 -7.51 -16.96
N GLY A 170 4.82 -7.74 -18.01
CA GLY A 170 4.71 -9.00 -18.74
C GLY A 170 3.28 -9.54 -18.71
N ARG A 171 2.66 -9.72 -19.89
CA ARG A 171 1.27 -10.19 -19.99
C ARG A 171 0.27 -9.35 -19.19
N ASP A 172 0.44 -8.03 -19.23
CA ASP A 172 -0.21 -7.11 -18.31
C ASP A 172 -1.31 -6.24 -18.95
N SER A 173 -2.24 -5.81 -18.12
CA SER A 173 -3.27 -4.83 -18.47
C SER A 173 -3.64 -4.05 -17.23
N ALA A 174 -4.02 -2.79 -17.37
CA ALA A 174 -4.47 -1.97 -16.26
C ALA A 174 -5.79 -1.27 -16.59
N GLY A 175 -6.55 -0.94 -15.56
CA GLY A 175 -7.74 -0.12 -15.72
C GLY A 175 -8.08 0.66 -14.47
N LEU A 176 -8.80 1.76 -14.68
CA LEU A 176 -9.25 2.66 -13.65
C LEU A 176 -10.70 3.04 -13.94
N GLN A 177 -11.55 2.88 -12.94
CA GLN A 177 -12.89 3.44 -12.88
C GLN A 177 -12.85 4.67 -11.97
N VAL A 178 -13.30 5.81 -12.50
CA VAL A 178 -13.54 7.03 -11.73
C VAL A 178 -15.04 7.27 -11.70
N THR A 179 -15.64 7.08 -10.54
CA THR A 179 -17.08 7.32 -10.34
C THR A 179 -17.25 8.69 -9.71
N VAL A 180 -18.09 9.53 -10.31
CA VAL A 180 -18.40 10.87 -9.81
C VAL A 180 -19.90 11.06 -9.64
N TRP A 181 -20.29 11.76 -8.58
CA TRP A 181 -21.68 12.16 -8.30
C TRP A 181 -21.74 13.64 -7.92
N ASN A 182 -22.95 14.19 -7.81
CA ASN A 182 -23.18 15.63 -7.59
C ASN A 182 -22.58 16.55 -8.68
N HIS A 183 -22.34 16.01 -9.88
CA HIS A 183 -21.72 16.72 -11.01
C HIS A 183 -22.69 17.53 -11.87
N GLY A 184 -24.01 17.36 -11.69
CA GLY A 184 -25.05 18.14 -12.40
C GLY A 184 -25.21 17.82 -13.90
N ILE A 185 -24.67 16.71 -14.40
CA ILE A 185 -24.86 16.24 -15.79
C ILE A 185 -26.04 15.28 -15.81
N THR A 186 -26.95 15.44 -16.77
CA THR A 186 -28.13 14.59 -16.90
C THR A 186 -27.84 13.34 -17.71
N ALA A 187 -28.59 12.26 -17.46
CA ALA A 187 -28.41 10.98 -18.15
C ALA A 187 -28.70 11.02 -19.66
N ASP A 188 -29.45 12.03 -20.13
CA ASP A 188 -29.76 12.27 -21.54
C ASP A 188 -28.72 13.15 -22.26
N ASP A 189 -27.64 13.58 -21.58
CA ASP A 189 -26.55 14.31 -22.20
C ASP A 189 -25.99 13.50 -23.40
N PRO A 190 -25.90 14.08 -24.61
CA PRO A 190 -25.45 13.37 -25.80
C PRO A 190 -24.04 12.76 -25.66
N ALA A 191 -23.16 13.38 -24.89
CA ALA A 191 -21.81 12.87 -24.63
C ALA A 191 -21.82 11.64 -23.72
N VAL A 192 -22.77 11.57 -22.77
CA VAL A 192 -23.01 10.37 -21.96
C VAL A 192 -23.58 9.26 -22.85
N ALA A 193 -24.68 9.55 -23.57
CA ALA A 193 -25.38 8.58 -24.42
C ALA A 193 -24.46 7.89 -25.44
N ALA A 194 -23.51 8.63 -26.03
CA ALA A 194 -22.54 8.11 -26.99
C ALA A 194 -21.60 7.03 -26.41
N ARG A 195 -21.44 6.97 -25.08
CA ARG A 195 -20.46 6.11 -24.38
C ARG A 195 -21.09 5.00 -23.55
N LEU A 196 -22.43 4.95 -23.46
CA LEU A 196 -23.17 3.90 -22.74
C LEU A 196 -23.18 2.55 -23.47
N ALA A 197 -23.13 2.57 -24.80
CA ALA A 197 -23.45 1.42 -25.65
C ALA A 197 -22.29 0.44 -25.88
N ASP A 198 -21.27 0.41 -25.02
CA ASP A 198 -20.18 -0.56 -25.14
C ASP A 198 -20.42 -1.82 -24.26
N PRO A 199 -20.84 -2.95 -24.85
CA PRO A 199 -21.13 -4.18 -24.10
C PRO A 199 -19.88 -4.86 -23.53
N LEU A 200 -18.69 -4.45 -23.98
CA LEU A 200 -17.40 -5.02 -23.55
C LEU A 200 -16.70 -4.20 -22.46
N HIS A 201 -17.30 -3.09 -22.03
CA HIS A 201 -16.77 -2.22 -20.97
C HIS A 201 -15.30 -1.82 -21.20
N ARG A 202 -14.96 -1.41 -22.42
CA ARG A 202 -13.60 -1.03 -22.83
C ARG A 202 -13.27 0.39 -22.40
N SER A 203 -12.03 0.80 -22.71
CA SER A 203 -11.54 2.14 -22.45
C SER A 203 -12.44 3.19 -23.11
N GLY A 204 -12.76 4.24 -22.36
CA GLY A 204 -13.69 5.29 -22.79
C GLY A 204 -15.16 4.96 -22.58
N SER A 205 -15.53 3.79 -22.06
CA SER A 205 -16.94 3.51 -21.72
C SER A 205 -17.40 4.28 -20.48
N ILE A 206 -18.71 4.53 -20.40
CA ILE A 206 -19.37 5.11 -19.22
C ILE A 206 -20.50 4.19 -18.76
N ARG A 207 -20.73 4.17 -17.45
CA ARG A 207 -21.97 3.63 -16.85
C ARG A 207 -22.68 4.72 -16.06
N VAL A 208 -24.00 4.74 -16.14
CA VAL A 208 -24.87 5.57 -15.28
C VAL A 208 -25.34 4.67 -14.15
N LEU A 209 -25.09 5.11 -12.93
CA LEU A 209 -25.54 4.45 -11.70
C LEU A 209 -27.02 4.78 -11.44
N ASP A 210 -27.67 3.99 -10.60
CA ASP A 210 -29.09 4.19 -10.24
C ASP A 210 -29.32 5.54 -9.54
N THR A 211 -28.27 6.06 -8.89
CA THR A 211 -28.23 7.38 -8.26
C THR A 211 -28.07 8.55 -9.24
N GLY A 212 -27.80 8.27 -10.52
CA GLY A 212 -27.44 9.26 -11.53
C GLY A 212 -25.95 9.60 -11.58
N ALA A 213 -25.12 8.97 -10.74
CA ALA A 213 -23.67 9.09 -10.81
C ALA A 213 -23.11 8.51 -12.13
N LEU A 214 -21.94 9.00 -12.54
CA LEU A 214 -21.26 8.56 -13.76
C LEU A 214 -19.97 7.82 -13.41
N ALA A 215 -19.84 6.58 -13.87
CA ALA A 215 -18.61 5.80 -13.80
C ALA A 215 -17.87 5.84 -15.13
N PHE A 216 -16.75 6.57 -15.16
CA PHE A 216 -15.83 6.68 -16.29
C PHE A 216 -14.81 5.55 -16.22
N VAL A 217 -14.60 4.82 -17.31
CA VAL A 217 -13.66 3.71 -17.35
C VAL A 217 -12.59 3.92 -18.40
N VAL A 218 -11.33 3.84 -17.96
CA VAL A 218 -10.15 3.86 -18.81
C VAL A 218 -9.38 2.57 -18.62
N LYS A 219 -8.97 1.95 -19.71
CA LYS A 219 -8.28 0.66 -19.72
C LYS A 219 -7.17 0.66 -20.75
N VAL A 220 -6.15 -0.13 -20.47
CA VAL A 220 -5.02 -0.38 -21.37
C VAL A 220 -4.62 -1.85 -21.23
N ALA A 221 -4.26 -2.47 -22.33
CA ALA A 221 -3.77 -3.84 -22.35
C ALA A 221 -2.61 -3.93 -23.35
N ALA A 222 -1.45 -4.39 -22.87
CA ALA A 222 -0.25 -4.51 -23.68
C ALA A 222 0.54 -5.76 -23.26
N GLU A 223 0.87 -6.63 -24.22
CA GLU A 223 1.64 -7.84 -23.91
C GLU A 223 3.09 -7.53 -23.50
N ILE A 224 3.63 -6.41 -24.02
CA ILE A 224 5.00 -5.93 -23.82
C ILE A 224 4.96 -4.42 -23.59
N GLY A 225 5.75 -3.93 -22.63
CA GLY A 225 5.93 -2.52 -22.32
C GLY A 225 6.86 -2.33 -21.12
N GLU A 226 7.11 -1.08 -20.76
CA GLU A 226 7.95 -0.65 -19.64
C GLU A 226 7.11 -0.27 -18.40
N LEU A 227 7.72 -0.29 -17.22
CA LEU A 227 7.06 0.17 -15.99
C LEU A 227 6.66 1.64 -16.15
N GLY A 228 5.38 1.94 -15.86
CA GLY A 228 4.81 3.28 -16.03
C GLY A 228 4.08 3.51 -17.36
N ASP A 229 4.21 2.62 -18.36
CA ASP A 229 3.47 2.75 -19.63
C ASP A 229 1.95 2.71 -19.41
N ASN A 230 1.51 1.81 -18.53
CA ASN A 230 0.09 1.64 -18.22
C ASN A 230 -0.49 2.91 -17.59
N THR A 231 0.13 3.43 -16.52
CA THR A 231 -0.35 4.64 -15.84
C THR A 231 -0.23 5.88 -16.72
N ALA A 232 0.79 5.97 -17.59
CA ALA A 232 0.88 7.03 -18.60
C ALA A 232 -0.29 7.00 -19.57
N ALA A 233 -0.68 5.81 -20.07
CA ALA A 233 -1.83 5.64 -20.95
C ALA A 233 -3.16 5.97 -20.25
N LEU A 234 -3.36 5.48 -19.02
CA LEU A 234 -4.55 5.79 -18.22
C LEU A 234 -4.64 7.30 -17.93
N ARG A 235 -3.52 7.93 -17.56
CA ARG A 235 -3.42 9.38 -17.32
C ARG A 235 -3.77 10.18 -18.56
N ALA A 236 -3.22 9.83 -19.72
CA ALA A 236 -3.50 10.53 -20.98
C ALA A 236 -4.99 10.45 -21.35
N ALA A 237 -5.61 9.27 -21.16
CA ALA A 237 -7.03 9.09 -21.43
C ALA A 237 -7.92 9.93 -20.50
N LEU A 238 -7.60 9.99 -19.20
CA LEU A 238 -8.35 10.79 -18.22
C LEU A 238 -8.16 12.30 -18.43
N ALA A 239 -6.93 12.75 -18.67
CA ALA A 239 -6.60 14.16 -18.85
C ALA A 239 -7.27 14.76 -20.10
N GLY A 240 -7.48 13.94 -21.14
CA GLY A 240 -8.14 14.33 -22.38
C GLY A 240 -9.66 14.11 -22.42
N ASP A 241 -10.29 13.71 -21.31
CA ASP A 241 -11.73 13.43 -21.28
C ASP A 241 -12.54 14.70 -20.93
N ASP A 242 -13.08 15.35 -21.97
CA ASP A 242 -13.86 16.59 -21.84
C ASP A 242 -15.14 16.41 -21.00
N LEU A 243 -15.74 15.22 -20.97
CA LEU A 243 -16.95 14.97 -20.18
C LEU A 243 -16.61 14.81 -18.70
N LEU A 244 -15.51 14.13 -18.38
CA LEU A 244 -14.98 14.07 -17.02
C LEU A 244 -14.58 15.47 -16.54
N ALA A 245 -13.87 16.25 -17.36
CA ALA A 245 -13.52 17.63 -17.07
C ALA A 245 -14.75 18.50 -16.73
N ARG A 246 -15.83 18.38 -17.52
CA ARG A 246 -17.11 19.05 -17.24
C ARG A 246 -17.71 18.62 -15.90
N ALA A 247 -17.66 17.33 -15.57
CA ALA A 247 -18.18 16.81 -14.31
C ALA A 247 -17.40 17.37 -13.11
N LEU A 248 -16.07 17.44 -13.22
CA LEU A 248 -15.15 17.93 -12.19
C LEU A 248 -15.23 19.44 -11.96
N ALA A 249 -15.89 20.20 -12.84
CA ALA A 249 -16.11 21.63 -12.66
C ALA A 249 -17.25 21.95 -11.67
N ALA A 250 -18.09 20.97 -11.32
CA ALA A 250 -19.20 21.18 -10.40
C ALA A 250 -18.67 21.43 -8.96
N PRO A 251 -19.27 22.37 -8.21
CA PRO A 251 -18.74 22.82 -6.92
C PRO A 251 -18.77 21.75 -5.83
N ASP A 252 -19.77 20.87 -5.86
CA ASP A 252 -20.03 19.85 -4.85
C ASP A 252 -19.75 18.43 -5.38
N VAL A 253 -18.98 18.32 -6.47
CA VAL A 253 -18.66 17.01 -7.07
C VAL A 253 -17.87 16.17 -6.07
N GLU A 254 -18.29 14.92 -5.92
CA GLU A 254 -17.58 13.92 -5.14
C GLU A 254 -17.24 12.74 -6.05
N GLY A 255 -16.30 11.91 -5.61
CA GLY A 255 -15.88 10.78 -6.43
C GLY A 255 -15.14 9.69 -5.67
N SER A 256 -15.20 8.51 -6.24
CA SER A 256 -14.50 7.31 -5.80
C SER A 256 -13.73 6.69 -6.95
N VAL A 257 -12.64 6.00 -6.63
CA VAL A 257 -11.75 5.37 -7.61
C VAL A 257 -11.63 3.89 -7.31
N LEU A 258 -11.77 3.06 -8.33
CA LEU A 258 -11.50 1.62 -8.28
C LEU A 258 -10.60 1.26 -9.46
N GLY A 259 -9.44 0.71 -9.19
CA GLY A 259 -8.42 0.41 -10.19
C GLY A 259 -7.80 -0.95 -10.00
N HIS A 260 -7.12 -1.39 -11.06
CA HIS A 260 -6.44 -2.67 -11.06
C HIS A 260 -5.28 -2.68 -12.05
N THR A 261 -4.19 -3.36 -11.67
CA THR A 261 -3.22 -3.90 -12.62
C THR A 261 -3.31 -5.42 -12.60
N ARG A 262 -3.48 -6.02 -13.78
CA ARG A 262 -3.76 -7.43 -14.00
C ARG A 262 -2.58 -8.09 -14.68
N TRP A 263 -2.12 -9.18 -14.07
CA TRP A 263 -1.31 -10.21 -14.69
C TRP A 263 -2.23 -11.36 -15.13
N ALA A 264 -2.33 -11.61 -16.43
CA ALA A 264 -3.33 -12.55 -16.96
C ALA A 264 -3.00 -14.03 -16.61
N SER A 265 -3.65 -14.60 -15.60
CA SER A 265 -3.69 -16.04 -15.29
C SER A 265 -4.72 -16.77 -16.16
N VAL A 266 -5.97 -16.33 -16.11
CA VAL A 266 -7.11 -16.86 -16.88
C VAL A 266 -7.59 -15.82 -17.89
N GLY A 267 -7.59 -16.17 -19.18
CA GLY A 267 -8.07 -15.30 -20.26
C GLY A 267 -6.98 -14.46 -20.95
N LEU A 268 -7.30 -13.99 -22.15
CA LEU A 268 -6.36 -13.24 -23.00
C LEU A 268 -6.06 -11.84 -22.43
N ILE A 269 -4.96 -11.24 -22.87
CA ILE A 269 -4.64 -9.83 -22.56
C ILE A 269 -5.37 -8.97 -23.58
N SER A 270 -6.39 -8.25 -23.13
CA SER A 270 -7.21 -7.38 -23.98
C SER A 270 -7.95 -6.37 -23.10
N GLU A 271 -8.38 -5.24 -23.67
CA GLU A 271 -9.14 -4.24 -22.92
C GLU A 271 -10.44 -4.80 -22.29
N PRO A 272 -11.26 -5.65 -22.96
CA PRO A 272 -12.42 -6.26 -22.33
C PRO A 272 -12.10 -7.10 -21.09
N ASN A 273 -10.90 -7.68 -21.03
CA ASN A 273 -10.44 -8.53 -19.93
C ASN A 273 -9.68 -7.76 -18.85
N ALA A 274 -9.30 -6.50 -19.11
CA ALA A 274 -8.71 -5.63 -18.11
C ALA A 274 -9.78 -5.24 -17.09
N HIS A 275 -9.44 -5.31 -15.81
CA HIS A 275 -10.34 -4.91 -14.73
C HIS A 275 -10.39 -3.38 -14.61
N PRO A 276 -11.47 -2.78 -14.08
CA PRO A 276 -12.69 -3.43 -13.57
C PRO A 276 -13.55 -4.07 -14.66
N VAL A 277 -14.14 -5.23 -14.40
CA VAL A 277 -15.20 -5.84 -15.23
C VAL A 277 -16.58 -5.49 -14.65
N ASP A 278 -17.61 -5.39 -15.48
CA ASP A 278 -18.97 -4.99 -15.03
C ASP A 278 -19.98 -6.14 -15.07
N SER A 279 -21.23 -5.88 -14.66
CA SER A 279 -22.34 -6.84 -14.69
C SER A 279 -23.08 -6.93 -16.02
N THR A 280 -22.60 -6.23 -17.07
CA THR A 280 -23.28 -6.19 -18.39
C THR A 280 -23.40 -7.61 -18.96
N ARG A 281 -24.61 -7.96 -19.41
CA ARG A 281 -24.96 -9.27 -19.96
C ARG A 281 -24.93 -9.25 -21.49
N ALA A 282 -24.45 -10.35 -22.08
CA ALA A 282 -24.39 -10.50 -23.54
C ALA A 282 -25.76 -10.71 -24.21
N ASP A 283 -26.77 -11.16 -23.46
CA ASP A 283 -28.15 -11.35 -23.93
C ASP A 283 -28.98 -10.05 -23.96
N GLY A 284 -28.39 -8.92 -23.54
CA GLY A 284 -29.05 -7.61 -23.52
C GLY A 284 -30.02 -7.40 -22.36
N VAL A 285 -30.14 -8.35 -21.42
CA VAL A 285 -30.97 -8.18 -20.23
C VAL A 285 -30.30 -7.18 -19.28
N THR A 286 -31.03 -6.12 -18.94
CA THR A 286 -30.58 -5.13 -17.95
C THR A 286 -30.64 -5.72 -16.55
N VAL A 287 -29.54 -5.57 -15.81
CA VAL A 287 -29.39 -5.99 -14.40
C VAL A 287 -28.78 -4.83 -13.60
N PRO A 288 -28.87 -4.84 -12.26
CA PRO A 288 -28.19 -3.86 -11.43
C PRO A 288 -26.70 -3.77 -11.79
N LEU A 289 -26.17 -2.54 -11.85
CA LEU A 289 -24.78 -2.32 -12.16
C LEU A 289 -23.91 -2.79 -10.98
N VAL A 290 -22.95 -3.65 -11.27
CA VAL A 290 -21.86 -4.01 -10.37
C VAL A 290 -20.58 -3.96 -11.17
N THR A 291 -19.52 -3.37 -10.63
CA THR A 291 -18.18 -3.46 -11.20
C THR A 291 -17.24 -4.10 -10.19
N ALA A 292 -16.27 -4.88 -10.66
CA ALA A 292 -15.36 -5.60 -9.79
C ALA A 292 -13.95 -5.69 -10.35
N VAL A 293 -12.99 -5.73 -9.43
CA VAL A 293 -11.59 -6.06 -9.65
C VAL A 293 -11.26 -7.29 -8.79
N GLN A 294 -10.35 -8.13 -9.28
CA GLN A 294 -9.98 -9.37 -8.62
C GLN A 294 -8.47 -9.63 -8.72
N ASN A 295 -7.90 -10.10 -7.62
CA ASN A 295 -6.65 -10.83 -7.57
C ASN A 295 -6.92 -12.28 -7.17
N GLY A 296 -6.13 -13.21 -7.71
CA GLY A 296 -6.41 -14.65 -7.57
C GLY A 296 -7.42 -15.14 -8.59
N ASP A 297 -7.79 -16.42 -8.48
CA ASP A 297 -8.63 -17.12 -9.44
C ASP A 297 -9.89 -17.68 -8.74
N VAL A 298 -11.03 -17.65 -9.44
CA VAL A 298 -12.27 -18.35 -9.10
C VAL A 298 -12.29 -19.69 -9.84
N ASP A 299 -11.88 -20.75 -9.16
CA ASP A 299 -11.63 -22.07 -9.74
C ASP A 299 -12.90 -22.66 -10.37
N ASN A 300 -14.06 -22.42 -9.76
CA ASN A 300 -15.36 -22.92 -10.21
C ASN A 300 -16.15 -21.95 -11.12
N HIS A 301 -15.51 -20.93 -11.71
CA HIS A 301 -16.20 -19.91 -12.52
C HIS A 301 -17.01 -20.49 -13.68
N ALA A 302 -16.50 -21.50 -14.38
CA ALA A 302 -17.19 -22.11 -15.52
C ALA A 302 -18.49 -22.81 -15.10
N ASP A 303 -18.47 -23.51 -13.96
CA ASP A 303 -19.64 -24.16 -13.40
C ASP A 303 -20.68 -23.13 -12.94
N LEU A 304 -20.23 -22.04 -12.31
CA LEU A 304 -21.10 -20.93 -11.89
C LEU A 304 -21.80 -20.26 -13.07
N VAL A 305 -21.09 -20.04 -14.19
CA VAL A 305 -21.70 -19.49 -15.42
C VAL A 305 -22.87 -20.34 -15.88
N VAL A 306 -22.73 -21.67 -15.87
CA VAL A 306 -23.76 -22.61 -16.30
C VAL A 306 -24.89 -22.74 -15.27
N ALA A 307 -24.54 -22.95 -13.99
CA ALA A 307 -25.50 -23.20 -12.92
C ALA A 307 -26.41 -22.00 -12.65
N GLU A 308 -25.87 -20.79 -12.74
CA GLU A 308 -26.58 -19.54 -12.46
C GLU A 308 -27.13 -18.85 -13.73
N GLY A 309 -26.93 -19.45 -14.92
CA GLY A 309 -27.41 -18.89 -16.18
C GLY A 309 -26.82 -17.52 -16.51
N LEU A 310 -25.53 -17.32 -16.19
CA LEU A 310 -24.84 -16.05 -16.44
C LEU A 310 -24.55 -15.91 -17.93
N SER A 311 -24.90 -14.76 -18.51
CA SER A 311 -24.67 -14.47 -19.93
C SER A 311 -23.42 -13.62 -20.12
N VAL A 312 -22.28 -14.27 -20.41
CA VAL A 312 -20.98 -13.61 -20.61
C VAL A 312 -20.67 -13.46 -22.10
N GLY A 313 -20.13 -12.29 -22.49
CA GLY A 313 -19.72 -12.03 -23.88
C GLY A 313 -18.48 -12.85 -24.25
N PRO A 314 -18.37 -13.38 -25.48
CA PRO A 314 -17.29 -14.29 -25.86
C PRO A 314 -15.89 -13.66 -25.82
N GLU A 315 -15.79 -12.33 -25.93
CA GLU A 315 -14.54 -11.58 -25.80
C GLU A 315 -14.08 -11.40 -24.34
N ILE A 316 -14.99 -11.62 -23.37
CA ILE A 316 -14.71 -11.51 -21.94
C ILE A 316 -14.39 -12.91 -21.42
N THR A 317 -13.10 -13.17 -21.24
CA THR A 317 -12.57 -14.47 -20.82
C THR A 317 -12.05 -14.60 -19.38
N PRO A 318 -11.87 -13.55 -18.55
CA PRO A 318 -11.44 -13.74 -17.17
C PRO A 318 -12.57 -14.35 -16.34
N ASP A 319 -12.17 -15.22 -15.43
CA ASP A 319 -12.99 -15.76 -14.35
C ASP A 319 -13.62 -14.65 -13.49
N ALA A 320 -12.91 -13.53 -13.28
CA ALA A 320 -13.39 -12.37 -12.53
C ALA A 320 -14.76 -11.81 -12.99
N LYS A 321 -15.22 -12.11 -14.22
CA LYS A 321 -16.53 -11.69 -14.72
C LYS A 321 -17.69 -12.33 -13.94
N VAL A 322 -17.49 -13.48 -13.28
CA VAL A 322 -18.55 -14.08 -12.46
C VAL A 322 -18.89 -13.23 -11.22
N VAL A 323 -17.93 -12.44 -10.72
CA VAL A 323 -18.11 -11.58 -9.54
C VAL A 323 -19.23 -10.56 -9.74
N PRO A 324 -19.15 -9.61 -10.70
CA PRO A 324 -20.22 -8.64 -10.88
C PRO A 324 -21.50 -9.26 -11.44
N ALA A 325 -21.40 -10.33 -12.25
CA ALA A 325 -22.56 -10.97 -12.86
C ALA A 325 -23.45 -11.66 -11.82
N LEU A 326 -22.87 -12.42 -10.90
CA LEU A 326 -23.62 -13.12 -9.85
C LEU A 326 -24.12 -12.14 -8.77
N CYS A 327 -23.31 -11.14 -8.40
CA CYS A 327 -23.75 -10.09 -7.47
C CYS A 327 -24.96 -9.31 -8.00
N ALA A 328 -24.93 -8.93 -9.28
CA ALA A 328 -26.07 -8.29 -9.93
C ALA A 328 -27.31 -9.18 -9.96
N ALA A 329 -27.17 -10.50 -10.13
CA ALA A 329 -28.28 -11.44 -10.05
C ALA A 329 -28.91 -11.49 -8.65
N HIS A 330 -28.09 -11.50 -7.59
CA HIS A 330 -28.59 -11.43 -6.21
C HIS A 330 -29.25 -10.08 -5.88
N LEU A 331 -28.71 -8.96 -6.36
CA LEU A 331 -29.35 -7.65 -6.24
C LEU A 331 -30.70 -7.62 -6.97
N ALA A 332 -30.77 -8.18 -8.18
CA ALA A 332 -32.03 -8.29 -8.94
C ALA A 332 -33.06 -9.18 -8.25
N ALA A 333 -32.62 -10.15 -7.44
CA ALA A 333 -33.47 -10.98 -6.59
C ALA A 333 -33.96 -10.28 -5.31
N GLY A 334 -33.56 -9.02 -5.07
CA GLY A 334 -34.02 -8.21 -3.96
C GLY A 334 -33.19 -8.35 -2.68
N HIS A 335 -32.00 -8.95 -2.75
CA HIS A 335 -31.06 -8.94 -1.63
C HIS A 335 -30.45 -7.54 -1.43
N GLU A 336 -30.25 -7.16 -0.17
CA GLU A 336 -29.49 -5.96 0.18
C GLU A 336 -28.02 -6.10 -0.24
N ARG A 337 -27.34 -4.99 -0.51
CA ARG A 337 -26.02 -4.92 -1.13
C ARG A 337 -24.97 -5.82 -0.47
N MET A 338 -24.77 -5.68 0.84
CA MET A 338 -23.79 -6.49 1.57
C MET A 338 -24.16 -7.98 1.52
N GLU A 339 -25.45 -8.31 1.65
CA GLU A 339 -25.92 -9.70 1.58
C GLU A 339 -25.79 -10.29 0.17
N ALA A 340 -26.08 -9.52 -0.89
CA ALA A 340 -25.91 -9.94 -2.28
C ALA A 340 -24.45 -10.25 -2.59
N PHE A 341 -23.54 -9.39 -2.12
CA PHE A 341 -22.10 -9.60 -2.27
C PHE A 341 -21.61 -10.79 -1.44
N ARG A 342 -22.03 -10.93 -0.18
CA ARG A 342 -21.69 -12.09 0.66
C ARG A 342 -22.11 -13.41 0.01
N ARG A 343 -23.33 -13.49 -0.52
CA ARG A 343 -23.82 -14.69 -1.24
C ARG A 343 -22.98 -15.00 -2.46
N THR A 344 -22.63 -13.97 -3.22
CA THR A 344 -21.76 -14.08 -4.40
C THR A 344 -20.41 -14.70 -4.05
N VAL A 345 -19.69 -14.10 -3.09
CA VAL A 345 -18.32 -14.55 -2.77
C VAL A 345 -18.31 -15.86 -1.98
N SER A 346 -19.42 -16.23 -1.33
CA SER A 346 -19.51 -17.47 -0.54
C SER A 346 -19.42 -18.73 -1.38
N VAL A 347 -19.89 -18.71 -2.62
CA VAL A 347 -19.89 -19.86 -3.53
C VAL A 347 -18.60 -20.01 -4.34
N PHE A 348 -17.66 -19.08 -4.22
CA PHE A 348 -16.40 -19.13 -4.96
C PHE A 348 -15.41 -20.11 -4.34
N GLU A 349 -14.82 -20.94 -5.18
CA GLU A 349 -13.69 -21.79 -4.84
C GLU A 349 -12.39 -21.12 -5.32
N GLY A 350 -11.34 -21.19 -4.49
CA GLY A 350 -10.04 -20.59 -4.78
C GLY A 350 -9.53 -19.64 -3.70
N SER A 351 -8.38 -19.00 -3.96
CA SER A 351 -7.84 -17.91 -3.13
C SER A 351 -7.94 -16.60 -3.90
N LEU A 352 -8.69 -15.66 -3.32
CA LEU A 352 -9.14 -14.46 -4.01
C LEU A 352 -9.16 -13.25 -3.08
N ALA A 353 -8.82 -12.11 -3.67
CA ALA A 353 -9.08 -10.78 -3.15
C ALA A 353 -9.94 -10.04 -4.17
N ILE A 354 -11.05 -9.45 -3.72
CA ILE A 354 -12.04 -8.80 -4.59
C ILE A 354 -12.31 -7.40 -4.05
N GLY A 355 -12.39 -6.43 -4.96
CA GLY A 355 -13.02 -5.13 -4.71
C GLY A 355 -14.18 -4.92 -5.66
N ALA A 356 -15.34 -4.48 -5.17
CA ALA A 356 -16.54 -4.28 -5.98
C ALA A 356 -17.29 -2.99 -5.60
N ALA A 357 -17.85 -2.33 -6.61
CA ALA A 357 -18.73 -1.18 -6.48
C ALA A 357 -20.11 -1.50 -7.08
N THR A 358 -21.17 -0.93 -6.52
CA THR A 358 -22.56 -1.18 -6.96
C THR A 358 -23.23 0.10 -7.44
N GLY A 359 -24.26 -0.08 -8.28
CA GLY A 359 -24.96 1.03 -8.93
C GLY A 359 -25.81 1.90 -8.00
N ASP A 360 -26.16 1.40 -6.83
CA ASP A 360 -27.08 2.05 -5.89
C ASP A 360 -26.37 2.94 -4.87
N ALA A 361 -25.04 2.82 -4.70
CA ALA A 361 -24.28 3.63 -3.75
C ALA A 361 -22.83 3.89 -4.23
N PRO A 362 -22.57 5.05 -4.87
CA PRO A 362 -21.25 5.39 -5.40
C PRO A 362 -20.19 5.66 -4.31
N ASP A 363 -20.63 5.91 -3.09
CA ASP A 363 -19.81 6.15 -1.88
C ASP A 363 -19.48 4.87 -1.12
N ARG A 364 -19.81 3.68 -1.66
CA ARG A 364 -19.64 2.39 -0.99
C ARG A 364 -18.71 1.48 -1.78
N LEU A 365 -17.86 0.75 -1.07
CA LEU A 365 -16.98 -0.25 -1.66
C LEU A 365 -17.06 -1.54 -0.86
N LEU A 366 -17.19 -2.65 -1.57
CA LEU A 366 -17.25 -3.98 -1.01
C LEU A 366 -15.93 -4.68 -1.26
N LEU A 367 -15.38 -5.32 -0.24
CA LEU A 367 -14.13 -6.07 -0.29
C LEU A 367 -14.38 -7.49 0.20
N ALA A 368 -13.70 -8.46 -0.40
CA ALA A 368 -13.68 -9.83 0.09
C ALA A 368 -12.26 -10.40 -0.01
N LEU A 369 -11.85 -11.14 1.01
CA LEU A 369 -10.58 -11.88 1.04
C LEU A 369 -10.81 -13.33 1.48
N ARG A 370 -10.22 -14.29 0.76
CA ARG A 370 -10.25 -15.72 1.09
C ARG A 370 -8.92 -16.39 0.71
N GLY A 371 -8.41 -17.22 1.63
CA GLY A 371 -7.15 -17.94 1.48
C GLY A 371 -5.90 -17.09 1.75
N SER A 372 -4.73 -17.74 1.78
CA SER A 372 -3.42 -17.11 2.06
C SER A 372 -2.77 -16.41 0.87
N GLY A 373 -3.20 -16.72 -0.35
CA GLY A 373 -2.47 -16.35 -1.56
C GLY A 373 -2.58 -14.88 -1.95
N GLN A 374 -3.53 -14.14 -1.37
CA GLN A 374 -3.84 -12.75 -1.70
C GLN A 374 -3.83 -11.87 -0.45
N GLY A 375 -3.66 -10.57 -0.64
CA GLY A 375 -3.70 -9.57 0.42
C GLY A 375 -4.66 -8.42 0.08
N LEU A 376 -5.26 -7.83 1.12
CA LEU A 376 -5.98 -6.56 1.07
C LEU A 376 -5.70 -5.78 2.35
N TYR A 377 -5.39 -4.49 2.18
CA TYR A 377 -5.06 -3.55 3.23
C TYR A 377 -5.95 -2.33 3.07
N VAL A 378 -6.64 -1.94 4.13
CA VAL A 378 -7.48 -0.74 4.18
C VAL A 378 -6.73 0.33 4.96
N GLY A 379 -6.06 1.23 4.25
CA GLY A 379 -5.38 2.39 4.80
C GLY A 379 -6.36 3.44 5.32
N LEU A 380 -6.05 3.96 6.51
CA LEU A 380 -6.78 5.03 7.21
C LEU A 380 -6.03 6.35 7.01
N ALA A 381 -6.42 7.11 5.99
CA ALA A 381 -5.85 8.43 5.72
C ALA A 381 -6.84 9.53 6.13
N GLU A 382 -6.37 10.77 6.30
CA GLU A 382 -7.26 11.89 6.58
C GLU A 382 -8.34 12.01 5.48
N ASP A 383 -9.60 11.87 5.91
CA ASP A 383 -10.80 11.92 5.06
C ASP A 383 -10.83 10.93 3.90
N ALA A 384 -10.00 9.88 3.93
CA ALA A 384 -9.91 8.90 2.86
C ALA A 384 -9.65 7.48 3.37
N PHE A 385 -10.31 6.51 2.72
CA PHE A 385 -9.82 5.13 2.70
C PHE A 385 -9.00 4.94 1.43
N VAL A 386 -7.85 4.27 1.57
CA VAL A 386 -7.11 3.72 0.44
C VAL A 386 -7.03 2.21 0.60
N VAL A 387 -7.53 1.47 -0.39
CA VAL A 387 -7.45 0.02 -0.40
C VAL A 387 -6.37 -0.40 -1.36
N ALA A 388 -5.43 -1.23 -0.92
CA ALA A 388 -4.45 -1.82 -1.82
C ALA A 388 -4.26 -3.31 -1.54
N SER A 389 -3.85 -4.08 -2.54
CA SER A 389 -3.51 -5.50 -2.32
C SER A 389 -2.15 -5.72 -1.66
N GLU A 390 -1.33 -4.67 -1.54
CA GLU A 390 -0.09 -4.67 -0.77
C GLU A 390 0.11 -3.33 -0.05
N PRO A 391 0.86 -3.28 1.08
CA PRO A 391 1.08 -2.06 1.84
C PRO A 391 1.68 -0.92 1.00
N TYR A 392 2.48 -1.25 -0.01
CA TYR A 392 3.13 -0.29 -0.91
C TYR A 392 2.13 0.62 -1.66
N GLY A 393 0.90 0.15 -1.88
CA GLY A 393 -0.17 0.97 -2.46
C GLY A 393 -0.86 1.91 -1.47
N VAL A 394 -0.59 1.76 -0.17
CA VAL A 394 -1.18 2.54 0.94
C VAL A 394 -0.23 3.63 1.45
N VAL A 395 1.07 3.32 1.53
CA VAL A 395 2.05 4.08 2.33
C VAL A 395 2.32 5.53 1.90
N GLU A 396 1.95 5.94 0.67
CA GLU A 396 2.01 7.37 0.27
C GLU A 396 0.96 8.22 1.01
N LEU A 397 -0.18 7.62 1.36
CA LEU A 397 -1.32 8.32 1.94
C LEU A 397 -1.32 8.22 3.46
N THR A 398 -0.94 7.06 3.98
CA THR A 398 -0.95 6.78 5.42
C THR A 398 -0.08 5.57 5.75
N ALA A 399 0.51 5.56 6.93
CA ALA A 399 1.18 4.38 7.47
C ALA A 399 0.19 3.43 8.17
N ASP A 400 -0.99 3.91 8.56
CA ASP A 400 -1.93 3.15 9.40
C ASP A 400 -2.96 2.43 8.53
N PHE A 401 -3.12 1.12 8.74
CA PHE A 401 -4.02 0.29 7.96
C PHE A 401 -4.63 -0.86 8.76
N VAL A 402 -5.81 -1.31 8.34
CA VAL A 402 -6.40 -2.59 8.76
C VAL A 402 -6.07 -3.64 7.71
N ARG A 403 -5.40 -4.72 8.12
CA ARG A 403 -5.11 -5.87 7.22
C ARG A 403 -6.30 -6.83 7.25
N MET A 404 -6.83 -7.17 6.08
CA MET A 404 -7.83 -8.23 6.00
C MET A 404 -7.18 -9.60 6.22
N ASP A 405 -7.93 -10.51 6.84
CA ASP A 405 -7.53 -11.90 7.08
C ASP A 405 -8.31 -12.86 6.18
N GLY A 406 -7.59 -13.68 5.42
CA GLY A 406 -8.14 -14.68 4.50
C GLY A 406 -8.25 -16.09 5.08
N GLU A 407 -7.66 -16.36 6.24
CA GLU A 407 -7.40 -17.72 6.73
C GLU A 407 -7.88 -17.99 8.15
N THR A 408 -7.89 -17.02 9.05
CA THR A 408 -8.31 -17.25 10.43
C THR A 408 -9.82 -17.61 10.47
N PRO A 409 -10.22 -18.68 11.21
CA PRO A 409 -11.62 -18.99 11.43
C PRO A 409 -12.34 -17.80 12.05
N ALA A 410 -13.54 -17.50 11.57
CA ALA A 410 -14.35 -16.39 12.07
C ALA A 410 -14.78 -16.55 13.53
N ASP A 411 -14.73 -17.77 14.07
CA ASP A 411 -14.92 -18.07 15.48
C ASP A 411 -13.67 -18.79 15.99
N PRO A 412 -12.85 -18.17 16.85
CA PRO A 412 -11.65 -18.79 17.42
C PRO A 412 -11.92 -20.08 18.20
N ASP A 413 -13.14 -20.24 18.74
CA ASP A 413 -13.55 -21.41 19.52
C ASP A 413 -14.14 -22.53 18.64
N ASP A 414 -14.43 -22.25 17.35
CA ASP A 414 -14.92 -23.23 16.37
C ASP A 414 -14.00 -23.31 15.14
N PRO A 415 -13.06 -24.29 15.12
CA PRO A 415 -12.17 -24.50 13.97
C PRO A 415 -12.90 -24.79 12.64
N GLY A 416 -14.18 -25.17 12.68
CA GLY A 416 -15.03 -25.41 11.52
C GLY A 416 -15.77 -24.17 11.01
N ALA A 417 -15.67 -23.03 11.70
CA ALA A 417 -16.24 -21.77 11.26
C ALA A 417 -15.68 -21.32 9.90
N SER A 418 -16.46 -20.51 9.16
CA SER A 418 -16.00 -19.98 7.89
C SER A 418 -14.70 -19.16 8.05
N ARG A 419 -13.86 -19.19 7.02
CA ARG A 419 -12.60 -18.45 6.93
C ARG A 419 -12.72 -17.32 5.92
N GLY A 420 -11.89 -16.31 6.10
CA GLY A 420 -11.88 -15.12 5.28
C GLY A 420 -12.85 -14.05 5.76
N GLN A 421 -12.71 -12.86 5.19
CA GLN A 421 -13.42 -11.66 5.62
C GLN A 421 -14.08 -10.94 4.44
N ILE A 422 -15.20 -10.29 4.73
CA ILE A 422 -15.94 -9.41 3.84
C ILE A 422 -16.05 -8.06 4.53
N VAL A 423 -15.79 -6.98 3.80
CA VAL A 423 -15.80 -5.61 4.34
C VAL A 423 -16.65 -4.70 3.45
N GLU A 424 -17.50 -3.87 4.04
CA GLU A 424 -18.02 -2.66 3.38
C GLU A 424 -17.29 -1.44 3.92
N LEU A 425 -16.85 -0.58 3.01
CA LEU A 425 -16.35 0.74 3.32
C LEU A 425 -17.42 1.79 3.04
N ASP A 426 -17.60 2.67 4.02
CA ASP A 426 -18.48 3.83 3.98
C ASP A 426 -17.68 5.10 3.67
N GLY A 427 -17.75 5.57 2.44
CA GLY A 427 -17.05 6.77 1.98
C GLY A 427 -17.40 8.02 2.79
N THR A 428 -18.62 8.14 3.33
CA THR A 428 -19.01 9.30 4.16
C THR A 428 -18.27 9.38 5.50
N ARG A 429 -17.69 8.24 5.93
CA ARG A 429 -16.89 8.09 7.15
C ARG A 429 -15.44 7.71 6.86
N ALA A 430 -14.98 8.02 5.65
CA ALA A 430 -13.63 7.71 5.17
C ALA A 430 -12.54 8.20 6.13
N GLY A 431 -11.52 7.35 6.34
CA GLY A 431 -10.41 7.59 7.26
C GLY A 431 -10.65 7.17 8.71
N THR A 432 -11.80 6.57 9.02
CA THR A 432 -12.15 6.18 10.40
C THR A 432 -12.62 4.73 10.49
N LEU A 433 -12.32 4.05 11.59
CA LEU A 433 -12.78 2.67 11.82
C LEU A 433 -14.31 2.53 11.79
N ALA A 434 -15.04 3.58 12.19
CA ALA A 434 -16.49 3.61 12.14
C ALA A 434 -17.01 3.37 10.70
N GLY A 435 -16.27 3.80 9.68
CA GLY A 435 -16.63 3.59 8.28
C GLY A 435 -16.36 2.18 7.74
N ILE A 436 -15.92 1.23 8.59
CA ILE A 436 -15.59 -0.14 8.21
C ILE A 436 -16.60 -1.10 8.86
N ALA A 437 -17.37 -1.81 8.03
CA ALA A 437 -18.24 -2.89 8.48
C ALA A 437 -17.67 -4.22 7.99
N ARG A 438 -17.21 -5.07 8.91
CA ARG A 438 -16.55 -6.35 8.59
C ARG A 438 -17.42 -7.54 9.05
N ARG A 439 -17.52 -8.56 8.19
CA ARG A 439 -18.29 -9.79 8.40
C ARG A 439 -17.52 -11.03 7.94
N SER A 440 -17.87 -12.18 8.49
CA SER A 440 -17.47 -13.48 7.97
C SER A 440 -18.35 -13.91 6.79
N TYR A 441 -17.92 -14.94 6.07
CA TYR A 441 -18.69 -15.52 4.96
C TYR A 441 -20.00 -16.19 5.42
N ASP A 442 -20.05 -16.73 6.63
CA ASP A 442 -21.29 -17.24 7.25
C ASP A 442 -22.19 -16.14 7.85
N GLY A 443 -21.76 -14.87 7.78
CA GLY A 443 -22.59 -13.71 8.13
C GLY A 443 -22.50 -13.24 9.58
N ARG A 444 -21.54 -13.74 10.37
CA ARG A 444 -21.23 -13.16 11.68
C ARG A 444 -20.59 -11.78 11.50
N ASP A 445 -20.98 -10.83 12.35
CA ASP A 445 -20.29 -9.54 12.43
C ASP A 445 -18.93 -9.73 13.12
N LEU A 446 -17.90 -9.11 12.54
CA LEU A 446 -16.52 -9.14 13.04
C LEU A 446 -16.07 -7.67 13.24
N PRO A 447 -16.44 -7.02 14.36
CA PRO A 447 -16.13 -5.61 14.60
C PRO A 447 -14.63 -5.29 14.39
N VAL A 448 -14.35 -4.07 13.96
CA VAL A 448 -12.98 -3.56 13.80
C VAL A 448 -12.72 -2.54 14.90
N ASP A 449 -11.61 -2.69 15.61
CA ASP A 449 -11.20 -1.78 16.69
C ASP A 449 -9.74 -1.30 16.54
N ASP A 450 -9.25 -0.55 17.52
CA ASP A 450 -7.91 0.06 17.47
C ASP A 450 -6.79 -1.01 17.45
N ASP A 451 -7.02 -2.21 17.98
CA ASP A 451 -6.03 -3.30 17.99
C ASP A 451 -5.88 -3.96 16.61
N ASP A 452 -6.87 -3.81 15.72
CA ASP A 452 -6.78 -4.22 14.31
C ASP A 452 -5.89 -3.29 13.46
N VAL A 453 -5.56 -2.08 13.97
CA VAL A 453 -4.78 -1.09 13.22
C VAL A 453 -3.28 -1.39 13.32
N ALA A 454 -2.69 -1.73 12.19
CA ALA A 454 -1.26 -1.90 12.05
C ALA A 454 -0.63 -0.66 11.40
N ARG A 455 0.63 -0.39 11.76
CA ARG A 455 1.43 0.67 11.15
C ARG A 455 2.49 0.08 10.23
N ALA A 456 2.59 0.60 9.02
CA ALA A 456 3.62 0.26 8.06
C ALA A 456 4.99 0.76 8.56
N GLU A 457 5.99 -0.09 8.43
CA GLU A 457 7.40 0.24 8.71
C GLU A 457 8.18 0.58 7.43
N ILE A 458 7.50 0.58 6.29
CA ILE A 458 8.06 0.92 4.99
C ILE A 458 7.46 2.24 4.50
N THR A 459 8.27 3.04 3.82
CA THR A 459 7.82 4.29 3.20
C THR A 459 7.97 4.24 1.68
N THR A 460 7.42 5.25 1.00
CA THR A 460 7.60 5.44 -0.46
C THR A 460 9.08 5.62 -0.84
N ARG A 461 9.92 6.12 0.08
CA ARG A 461 11.36 6.26 -0.11
C ARG A 461 12.06 4.92 -0.27
N ASP A 462 11.64 3.92 0.51
CA ASP A 462 12.28 2.60 0.51
C ASP A 462 11.99 1.81 -0.78
N ILE A 463 10.81 2.05 -1.37
CA ILE A 463 10.31 1.38 -2.58
C ILE A 463 10.45 2.24 -3.83
N ASP A 464 11.15 3.38 -3.76
CA ASP A 464 11.45 4.16 -4.95
C ASP A 464 12.42 3.38 -5.85
N ARG A 465 12.23 3.43 -7.17
CA ARG A 465 13.14 2.80 -8.13
C ARG A 465 14.30 3.73 -8.53
N GLY A 466 14.16 5.04 -8.30
CA GLY A 466 15.04 6.05 -8.86
C GLY A 466 15.13 5.93 -10.38
N ASP A 467 16.32 6.23 -10.92
CA ASP A 467 16.60 6.16 -12.36
C ASP A 467 16.96 4.74 -12.85
N HIS A 468 16.82 3.72 -12.00
CA HIS A 468 17.16 2.36 -12.38
C HIS A 468 16.10 1.75 -13.30
N PRO A 469 16.50 0.99 -14.35
CA PRO A 469 15.54 0.30 -15.22
C PRO A 469 14.73 -0.78 -14.45
N HIS A 470 15.33 -1.43 -13.44
CA HIS A 470 14.70 -2.49 -12.66
C HIS A 470 15.10 -2.40 -11.18
N TYR A 471 14.17 -2.73 -10.27
CA TYR A 471 14.43 -2.79 -8.82
C TYR A 471 15.61 -3.71 -8.47
N LEU A 472 15.76 -4.85 -9.15
CA LEU A 472 16.90 -5.75 -8.92
C LEU A 472 18.26 -5.03 -9.14
N LEU A 473 18.36 -4.19 -10.18
CA LEU A 473 19.60 -3.46 -10.44
C LEU A 473 19.84 -2.36 -9.39
N LYS A 474 18.77 -1.71 -8.92
CA LYS A 474 18.83 -0.77 -7.78
C LYS A 474 19.34 -1.49 -6.53
N GLU A 475 18.68 -2.57 -6.11
CA GLU A 475 19.02 -3.32 -4.89
C GLU A 475 20.46 -3.88 -4.92
N ILE A 476 20.92 -4.40 -6.07
CA ILE A 476 22.32 -4.81 -6.25
C ILE A 476 23.26 -3.60 -6.12
N GLY A 477 22.92 -2.47 -6.75
CA GLY A 477 23.71 -1.24 -6.70
C GLY A 477 23.80 -0.63 -5.31
N GLU A 478 22.72 -0.71 -4.52
CA GLU A 478 22.59 -0.17 -3.16
C GLU A 478 23.09 -1.12 -2.07
N SER A 479 23.49 -2.34 -2.44
CA SER A 479 23.97 -3.34 -1.49
C SER A 479 25.16 -2.85 -0.62
N PRO A 480 26.16 -2.12 -1.13
CA PRO A 480 27.25 -1.59 -0.30
C PRO A 480 26.75 -0.63 0.79
N GLU A 481 25.85 0.30 0.44
CA GLU A 481 25.25 1.25 1.37
C GLU A 481 24.34 0.54 2.38
N SER A 482 23.58 -0.47 1.94
CA SER A 482 22.70 -1.28 2.80
C SER A 482 23.51 -2.05 3.86
N VAL A 483 24.66 -2.61 3.47
CA VAL A 483 25.59 -3.26 4.41
C VAL A 483 26.17 -2.24 5.38
N ARG A 484 26.63 -1.07 4.90
CA ARG A 484 27.15 0.01 5.76
C ARG A 484 26.10 0.47 6.77
N ALA A 485 24.85 0.69 6.33
CA ALA A 485 23.74 1.08 7.19
C ALA A 485 23.43 0.01 8.26
N THR A 486 23.49 -1.27 7.90
CA THR A 486 23.28 -2.39 8.84
C THR A 486 24.35 -2.46 9.93
N LEU A 487 25.58 -2.07 9.62
CA LEU A 487 26.72 -2.07 10.54
C LEU A 487 26.87 -0.77 11.35
N ARG A 488 26.26 0.33 10.89
CA ARG A 488 26.39 1.67 11.50
C ARG A 488 26.01 1.65 12.97
N GLY A 489 26.89 2.15 13.84
CA GLY A 489 26.71 2.17 15.29
C GLY A 489 26.82 0.80 15.98
N ARG A 490 26.88 -0.30 15.22
CA ARG A 490 26.99 -1.68 15.72
C ARG A 490 28.39 -2.27 15.59
N LEU A 491 29.19 -1.81 14.64
CA LEU A 491 30.59 -2.20 14.48
C LEU A 491 31.48 -0.99 14.79
N VAL A 492 32.17 -1.02 15.92
CA VAL A 492 32.95 0.12 16.43
C VAL A 492 34.43 -0.13 16.20
N ALA A 493 35.10 0.86 15.61
CA ALA A 493 36.55 0.83 15.40
C ALA A 493 37.29 0.92 16.75
N PRO A 494 38.51 0.36 16.86
CA PRO A 494 39.28 0.48 18.10
C PRO A 494 39.60 1.96 18.39
N THR A 495 39.19 2.46 19.56
CA THR A 495 39.55 3.80 20.02
C THR A 495 40.80 3.75 20.92
N GLY A 496 41.88 4.43 20.48
CA GLY A 496 43.03 4.78 21.33
C GLY A 496 44.43 4.38 20.80
N THR A 497 45.35 5.36 20.80
CA THR A 497 46.80 5.24 20.58
C THR A 497 47.58 4.92 21.87
N GLY A 498 46.95 4.22 22.82
CA GLY A 498 47.56 3.87 24.11
C GLY A 498 48.18 2.46 24.13
N ASP A 499 49.29 2.31 24.86
CA ASP A 499 50.00 1.05 25.08
C ASP A 499 49.10 0.01 25.79
N GLY A 500 48.43 -0.79 24.98
CA GLY A 500 47.47 -1.84 25.37
C GLY A 500 46.49 -2.22 24.26
N ALA A 501 46.79 -1.87 23.01
CA ALA A 501 45.93 -2.07 21.86
C ALA A 501 45.92 -3.54 21.39
N ASP A 502 45.06 -4.36 21.98
CA ASP A 502 44.48 -5.49 21.24
C ASP A 502 43.47 -4.91 20.22
N GLY A 503 44.01 -4.45 19.09
CA GLY A 503 43.35 -3.62 18.07
C GLY A 503 42.42 -4.37 17.13
N GLY A 504 41.30 -4.87 17.65
CA GLY A 504 40.21 -5.47 16.86
C GLY A 504 38.93 -4.63 16.86
N TRP A 505 38.15 -4.72 15.78
CA TRP A 505 36.78 -4.20 15.72
C TRP A 505 35.91 -4.86 16.80
N ARG A 506 34.97 -4.11 17.37
CA ARG A 506 34.04 -4.62 18.39
C ARG A 506 32.60 -4.52 17.91
N VAL A 507 31.81 -5.55 18.18
CA VAL A 507 30.36 -5.55 17.95
C VAL A 507 29.66 -5.01 19.19
N ARG A 508 28.73 -4.08 18.98
CA ARG A 508 27.92 -3.43 20.01
C ARG A 508 26.45 -3.56 19.63
N LEU A 509 25.67 -4.20 20.50
CA LEU A 509 24.24 -4.41 20.31
C LEU A 509 23.49 -3.87 21.54
N GLY A 510 22.48 -3.04 21.33
CA GLY A 510 21.57 -2.59 22.37
C GLY A 510 20.67 -3.71 22.92
N ASP A 511 20.03 -3.45 24.06
CA ASP A 511 19.14 -4.41 24.73
C ASP A 511 17.91 -4.77 23.89
N ALA A 512 17.49 -3.90 22.96
CA ALA A 512 16.43 -4.20 22.00
C ALA A 512 16.83 -5.29 21.00
N SER A 513 18.13 -5.41 20.67
CA SER A 513 18.64 -6.42 19.73
C SER A 513 19.04 -7.71 20.44
N LEU A 514 19.64 -7.60 21.63
CA LEU A 514 20.06 -8.74 22.44
C LEU A 514 19.83 -8.39 23.91
N GLY A 515 18.61 -8.63 24.41
CA GLY A 515 18.20 -8.26 25.77
C GLY A 515 18.89 -9.07 26.86
N PRO A 516 18.88 -8.58 28.13
CA PRO A 516 19.54 -9.23 29.25
C PRO A 516 19.07 -10.67 29.47
N ASP A 517 17.76 -10.93 29.36
CA ASP A 517 17.20 -12.27 29.54
C ASP A 517 17.76 -13.27 28.52
N LEU A 518 17.91 -12.86 27.25
CA LEU A 518 18.48 -13.70 26.20
C LEU A 518 19.98 -13.91 26.41
N ARG A 519 20.71 -12.89 26.88
CA ARG A 519 22.13 -13.02 27.24
C ARG A 519 22.31 -14.01 28.38
N ASP A 520 21.51 -13.89 29.42
CA ASP A 520 21.55 -14.76 30.59
C ASP A 520 21.18 -16.20 30.22
N ALA A 521 20.12 -16.39 29.43
CA ALA A 521 19.69 -17.72 28.96
C ALA A 521 20.71 -18.42 28.06
N LEU A 522 21.49 -17.67 27.26
CA LEU A 522 22.61 -18.20 26.49
C LEU A 522 23.82 -18.49 27.40
N ALA A 523 24.11 -17.61 28.36
CA ALA A 523 25.26 -17.74 29.26
C ALA A 523 25.11 -18.90 30.27
N ASP A 524 23.91 -19.08 30.82
CA ASP A 524 23.59 -20.15 31.78
C ASP A 524 23.18 -21.47 31.11
N ARG A 525 23.05 -21.46 29.77
CA ARG A 525 22.65 -22.60 28.92
C ARG A 525 21.25 -23.10 29.20
N THR A 526 20.34 -22.21 29.59
CA THR A 526 18.91 -22.45 29.46
C THR A 526 18.56 -22.68 27.99
N ILE A 527 19.08 -21.82 27.10
CA ILE A 527 19.06 -22.04 25.66
C ILE A 527 20.29 -22.84 25.26
N ARG A 528 20.07 -24.01 24.66
CA ARG A 528 21.12 -24.92 24.18
C ARG A 528 21.06 -25.18 22.69
N ARG A 529 19.97 -24.79 22.04
CA ARG A 529 19.75 -24.98 20.61
C ARG A 529 19.36 -23.65 19.96
N ILE A 530 20.01 -23.32 18.86
CA ILE A 530 19.65 -22.19 18.00
C ILE A 530 19.22 -22.78 16.66
N LEU A 531 17.97 -22.55 16.28
CA LEU A 531 17.42 -22.96 14.99
C LEU A 531 17.31 -21.73 14.10
N VAL A 532 18.15 -21.65 13.07
CA VAL A 532 18.03 -20.60 12.06
C VAL A 532 17.07 -21.08 10.98
N ILE A 533 15.96 -20.38 10.80
CA ILE A 533 14.93 -20.78 9.86
C ILE A 533 14.67 -19.72 8.79
N GLY A 534 14.39 -20.16 7.57
CA GLY A 534 14.05 -19.30 6.45
C GLY A 534 13.41 -20.08 5.31
N GLN A 535 13.07 -19.39 4.22
CA GLN A 535 12.60 -20.00 2.97
C GLN A 535 13.31 -19.37 1.77
N GLY A 536 13.55 -20.16 0.72
CA GLY A 536 14.22 -19.69 -0.49
C GLY A 536 15.59 -19.03 -0.20
N THR A 537 15.83 -17.82 -0.71
CA THR A 537 17.07 -17.07 -0.47
C THR A 537 17.33 -16.79 1.02
N ALA A 538 16.28 -16.63 1.83
CA ALA A 538 16.44 -16.42 3.27
C ALA A 538 16.95 -17.67 3.99
N ALA A 539 16.60 -18.88 3.51
CA ALA A 539 17.18 -20.13 4.01
C ALA A 539 18.68 -20.21 3.68
N VAL A 540 19.09 -19.80 2.48
CA VAL A 540 20.51 -19.76 2.08
C VAL A 540 21.32 -18.78 2.95
N ALA A 541 20.75 -17.61 3.25
CA ALA A 541 21.35 -16.68 4.22
C ALA A 541 21.40 -17.29 5.62
N GLY A 542 20.35 -18.01 6.01
CA GLY A 542 20.26 -18.75 7.27
C GLY A 542 21.35 -19.80 7.44
N ASP A 543 21.64 -20.58 6.40
CA ASP A 543 22.74 -21.54 6.39
C ASP A 543 24.08 -20.86 6.69
N SER A 544 24.36 -19.75 6.00
CA SER A 544 25.61 -18.98 6.22
C SER A 544 25.71 -18.41 7.64
N VAL A 545 24.59 -17.93 8.20
CA VAL A 545 24.51 -17.44 9.58
C VAL A 545 24.72 -18.57 10.58
N ALA A 546 24.06 -19.71 10.39
CA ALA A 546 24.18 -20.87 11.26
C ALA A 546 25.61 -21.41 11.27
N ASP A 547 26.25 -21.54 10.10
CA ASP A 547 27.64 -21.98 9.98
C ASP A 547 28.60 -21.05 10.72
N SER A 548 28.42 -19.73 10.56
CA SER A 548 29.23 -18.72 11.24
C SER A 548 29.04 -18.77 12.76
N LEU A 549 27.80 -18.86 13.24
CA LEU A 549 27.50 -18.97 14.67
C LEU A 549 27.99 -20.29 15.27
N ALA A 550 27.86 -21.40 14.55
CA ALA A 550 28.32 -22.72 15.00
C ALA A 550 29.84 -22.73 15.21
N ALA A 551 30.59 -22.05 14.35
CA ALA A 551 32.04 -21.92 14.48
C ALA A 551 32.42 -21.13 15.75
N GLU A 552 31.78 -19.99 16.00
CA GLU A 552 32.05 -19.14 17.17
C GLU A 552 31.58 -19.77 18.49
N LEU A 553 30.51 -20.55 18.46
CA LEU A 553 29.95 -21.23 19.65
C LEU A 553 30.52 -22.64 19.86
N ALA A 554 31.51 -23.06 19.07
CA ALA A 554 32.12 -24.37 19.20
C ALA A 554 32.68 -24.62 20.61
N GLY A 555 32.27 -25.71 21.24
CA GLY A 555 32.71 -26.09 22.59
C GLY A 555 31.98 -25.38 23.74
N THR A 556 31.06 -24.46 23.45
CA THR A 556 30.23 -23.80 24.49
C THR A 556 29.12 -24.70 25.03
N GLY A 557 28.74 -25.75 24.29
CA GLY A 557 27.59 -26.61 24.58
C GLY A 557 26.27 -26.13 23.96
N ILE A 558 26.30 -25.03 23.21
CA ILE A 558 25.19 -24.55 22.39
C ILE A 558 25.34 -25.13 20.98
N TRP A 559 24.26 -25.66 20.44
CA TRP A 559 24.21 -26.23 19.10
C TRP A 559 23.40 -25.33 18.16
N VAL A 560 23.89 -25.14 16.95
CA VAL A 560 23.26 -24.29 15.94
C VAL A 560 23.00 -25.14 14.69
N GLU A 561 21.78 -25.07 14.18
CA GLU A 561 21.40 -25.68 12.90
C GLU A 561 20.56 -24.70 12.08
N ALA A 562 20.67 -24.80 10.75
CA ALA A 562 19.76 -24.15 9.83
C ALA A 562 18.83 -25.19 9.19
N LEU A 563 17.56 -24.81 9.02
CA LEU A 563 16.59 -25.63 8.30
C LEU A 563 15.51 -24.76 7.64
N PRO A 564 14.90 -25.22 6.53
CA PRO A 564 13.75 -24.54 5.97
C PRO A 564 12.61 -24.45 7.00
N ALA A 565 11.91 -23.31 7.06
CA ALA A 565 10.82 -23.12 8.02
C ALA A 565 9.68 -24.16 7.90
N THR A 566 9.50 -24.73 6.70
CA THR A 566 8.54 -25.80 6.41
C THR A 566 8.96 -27.12 7.03
N GLU A 567 10.27 -27.39 7.13
CA GLU A 567 10.79 -28.59 7.81
C GLU A 567 10.60 -28.45 9.32
N LEU A 568 10.81 -27.25 9.89
CA LEU A 568 10.50 -27.00 11.30
C LEU A 568 9.01 -27.22 11.57
N SER A 569 8.13 -26.57 10.80
CA SER A 569 6.68 -26.67 10.97
C SER A 569 6.15 -28.10 10.74
N GLY A 570 6.67 -28.79 9.73
CA GLY A 570 6.21 -30.14 9.37
C GLY A 570 6.74 -31.24 10.29
N PHE A 571 7.98 -31.12 10.79
CA PHE A 571 8.67 -32.23 11.44
C PHE A 571 9.51 -31.85 12.67
N GLY A 572 9.89 -30.58 12.82
CA GLY A 572 10.80 -30.12 13.87
C GLY A 572 10.14 -29.60 15.15
N LEU A 573 8.83 -29.35 15.16
CA LEU A 573 8.10 -28.90 16.34
C LEU A 573 7.98 -30.01 17.39
N ALA A 574 8.23 -29.64 18.65
CA ALA A 574 8.11 -30.53 19.81
C ALA A 574 7.20 -29.92 20.89
N ALA A 575 6.70 -30.75 21.80
CA ALA A 575 5.84 -30.30 22.90
C ALA A 575 6.56 -29.39 23.91
N ASP A 576 7.88 -29.53 24.02
CA ASP A 576 8.75 -28.65 24.81
C ASP A 576 9.89 -28.18 23.90
N MET A 577 10.03 -26.86 23.77
CA MET A 577 11.08 -26.18 23.03
C MET A 577 11.66 -25.04 23.88
N SER A 578 11.56 -25.15 25.22
CA SER A 578 12.02 -24.13 26.16
C SER A 578 13.54 -23.88 26.12
N ASP A 579 14.31 -24.82 25.58
CA ASP A 579 15.75 -24.73 25.37
C ASP A 579 16.17 -24.28 23.96
N VAL A 580 15.20 -23.87 23.13
CA VAL A 580 15.39 -23.49 21.73
C VAL A 580 15.21 -21.99 21.53
N LEU A 581 16.20 -21.36 20.88
CA LEU A 581 16.06 -20.06 20.24
C LEU A 581 15.79 -20.25 18.75
N ALA A 582 14.61 -19.88 18.27
CA ALA A 582 14.32 -19.84 16.84
C ALA A 582 14.66 -18.45 16.27
N VAL A 583 15.58 -18.40 15.30
CA VAL A 583 15.98 -17.20 14.58
C VAL A 583 15.38 -17.25 13.19
N ALA A 584 14.27 -16.53 12.97
CA ALA A 584 13.62 -16.46 11.67
C ALA A 584 14.29 -15.39 10.80
N ILE A 585 14.86 -15.80 9.66
CA ILE A 585 15.35 -14.90 8.62
C ILE A 585 14.27 -14.77 7.56
N SER A 586 13.82 -13.53 7.33
CA SER A 586 12.86 -13.22 6.28
C SER A 586 13.07 -11.80 5.76
N ALA A 587 12.92 -11.62 4.44
CA ALA A 587 12.92 -10.31 3.80
C ALA A 587 11.57 -9.58 3.95
N ARG A 588 10.50 -10.30 4.32
CA ARG A 588 9.19 -9.74 4.67
C ARG A 588 8.85 -10.17 6.10
N ARG A 589 8.50 -9.24 6.98
CA ARG A 589 8.27 -9.56 8.39
C ARG A 589 7.24 -10.69 8.52
N VAL A 590 7.64 -11.79 9.17
CA VAL A 590 6.71 -12.78 9.71
C VAL A 590 6.39 -12.25 11.10
N ARG A 591 5.13 -11.87 11.35
CA ARG A 591 4.64 -11.64 12.72
C ARG A 591 4.32 -12.98 13.34
#